data_AF-A0A7S1RV73-F1
#
_entry.id   AF-A0A7S1RV73-F1
#
_cell.length_a   1.000
_cell.length_b   1.000
_cell.length_c   1.000
_cell.angle_alpha   90.00
_cell.angle_beta   90.00
_cell.angle_gamma   90.00
#
_symmetry.space_group_name_H-M   'P 1'
#
loop_
_entity.id
_entity.type
_entity.pdbx_description
1 polymer ?
#
loop_
_entity_poly.entity_id
_entity_poly.type
_entity_poly.pdbx_seq_one_letter_code
_entity_poly.pdbx_strand_id
1 'polypeptide(L)'
;MAPISPKLALVSALFGAQTAASLRTFETAVEAVQSEETLFLRHILERGLPAELNRSRLRILADLHTGRSGVEEENGYDCDRLPHMCKAPFHCDQWTHQDTLDLRMHGLATTDGHPNLRSWCMPGLERYAASVVKECVVNKDLRQSSKLQLTRTFNDWADELDASYCFAEGHCTNAVASDFTTVTDMENMCDYRFGGRRGWTRNFVNNLKRLMDMPRSLNTWVSAKSGISTQRITRILSKMSCAQGTFHCDIQYCKHTYCRDEYYVSKYSHLLPPVPGHLMQDPDMSKEVAALETADV
;
A
#
# COMPACT_ATOMS: atom_id res chain seq x y z
N MET A 1 39.48 22.04 -45.84
CA MET A 1 38.80 22.11 -47.16
C MET A 1 38.85 20.72 -47.76
N ALA A 2 37.71 20.03 -47.81
CA ALA A 2 37.54 18.70 -48.39
C ALA A 2 36.32 18.74 -49.33
N PRO A 3 36.32 18.02 -50.47
CA PRO A 3 35.33 18.21 -51.51
C PRO A 3 34.02 17.46 -51.23
N ILE A 4 32.91 18.12 -51.52
CA ILE A 4 31.53 17.61 -51.45
C ILE A 4 31.20 16.90 -52.77
N SER A 5 30.66 15.69 -52.67
CA SER A 5 30.28 14.83 -53.80
C SER A 5 28.84 15.11 -54.27
N PRO A 6 28.53 15.10 -55.59
CA PRO A 6 27.23 15.48 -56.12
C PRO A 6 26.34 14.26 -56.38
N LYS A 7 25.40 13.96 -55.48
CA LYS A 7 24.24 13.09 -55.78
C LYS A 7 23.01 13.54 -54.98
N LEU A 8 22.38 14.63 -55.42
CA LEU A 8 20.97 14.90 -55.13
C LEU A 8 20.36 15.56 -56.36
N ALA A 9 19.92 14.71 -57.29
CA ALA A 9 18.99 15.07 -58.35
C ALA A 9 17.86 14.04 -58.33
N LEU A 10 16.63 14.55 -58.44
CA LEU A 10 15.36 13.84 -58.59
C LEU A 10 14.78 13.15 -57.33
N VAL A 11 14.16 13.94 -56.46
CA VAL A 11 12.87 13.57 -55.85
C VAL A 11 11.94 14.78 -55.94
N SER A 12 11.41 15.03 -57.13
CA SER A 12 10.35 16.01 -57.38
C SER A 12 9.56 15.58 -58.61
N ALA A 13 8.83 14.47 -58.50
CA ALA A 13 7.83 14.04 -59.49
C ALA A 13 6.89 12.92 -58.99
N LEU A 14 6.49 12.91 -57.72
CA LEU A 14 5.50 11.94 -57.20
C LEU A 14 4.46 12.57 -56.25
N PHE A 15 4.06 13.82 -56.51
CA PHE A 15 2.82 14.38 -55.96
C PHE A 15 1.78 14.47 -57.08
N GLY A 16 1.31 13.30 -57.51
CA GLY A 16 0.20 13.15 -58.44
C GLY A 16 -0.90 12.33 -57.79
N ALA A 17 -1.99 13.01 -57.41
CA ALA A 17 -3.30 12.45 -57.06
C ALA A 17 -3.31 11.34 -55.99
N GLN A 18 -3.18 11.72 -54.72
CA GLN A 18 -3.77 10.92 -53.64
C GLN A 18 -5.29 11.07 -53.73
N THR A 19 -5.94 10.01 -54.21
CA THR A 19 -7.38 9.86 -54.19
C THR A 19 -7.87 9.81 -52.73
N ALA A 20 -9.07 10.35 -52.47
CA ALA A 20 -9.72 10.38 -51.15
C ALA A 20 -9.87 9.00 -50.47
N ALA A 21 -9.60 7.90 -51.19
CA ALA A 21 -9.54 6.55 -50.65
C ALA A 21 -8.30 6.29 -49.77
N SER A 22 -7.18 6.99 -50.00
CA SER A 22 -5.93 6.79 -49.25
C SER A 22 -5.88 7.54 -47.90
N LEU A 23 -6.73 8.55 -47.71
CA LEU A 23 -6.86 9.25 -46.42
C LEU A 23 -7.71 8.43 -45.43
N ARG A 24 -8.73 7.70 -45.91
CA ARG A 24 -9.56 6.82 -45.07
C ARG A 24 -8.82 5.61 -44.49
N THR A 25 -7.83 5.09 -45.21
CA THR A 25 -6.96 4.00 -44.71
C THR A 25 -5.92 4.49 -43.69
N PHE A 26 -5.58 5.78 -43.69
CA PHE A 26 -4.67 6.36 -42.68
C PHE A 26 -5.42 6.73 -41.40
N GLU A 27 -6.65 7.27 -41.49
CA GLU A 27 -7.50 7.51 -40.30
C GLU A 27 -7.86 6.20 -39.57
N THR A 28 -8.18 5.13 -40.28
CA THR A 28 -8.47 3.81 -39.65
C THR A 28 -7.24 3.15 -39.04
N ALA A 29 -6.03 3.41 -39.56
CA ALA A 29 -4.79 2.93 -38.96
C ALA A 29 -4.38 3.74 -37.71
N VAL A 30 -4.67 5.04 -37.68
CA VAL A 30 -4.41 5.90 -36.51
C VAL A 30 -5.40 5.59 -35.37
N GLU A 31 -6.67 5.30 -35.67
CA GLU A 31 -7.64 4.83 -34.67
C GLU A 31 -7.31 3.43 -34.12
N ALA A 32 -6.79 2.52 -34.95
CA ALA A 32 -6.37 1.19 -34.51
C ALA A 32 -5.13 1.24 -33.59
N VAL A 33 -4.14 2.08 -33.90
CA VAL A 33 -2.93 2.26 -33.08
C VAL A 33 -3.25 3.00 -31.77
N GLN A 34 -4.17 3.98 -31.79
CA GLN A 34 -4.68 4.59 -30.55
C GLN A 34 -5.46 3.60 -29.69
N SER A 35 -6.16 2.62 -30.29
CA SER A 35 -6.90 1.59 -29.56
C SER A 35 -5.99 0.56 -28.88
N GLU A 36 -4.86 0.17 -29.49
CA GLU A 36 -3.91 -0.76 -28.86
C GLU A 36 -3.05 -0.08 -27.80
N GLU A 37 -2.63 1.19 -27.98
CA GLU A 37 -1.95 1.93 -26.91
C GLU A 37 -2.88 2.23 -25.73
N THR A 38 -4.17 2.53 -25.98
CA THR A 38 -5.14 2.62 -24.88
C THR A 38 -5.46 1.25 -24.29
N LEU A 39 -5.51 0.16 -25.05
CA LEU A 39 -5.68 -1.18 -24.48
C LEU A 39 -4.45 -1.60 -23.67
N PHE A 40 -3.25 -1.24 -24.10
CA PHE A 40 -1.99 -1.52 -23.41
C PHE A 40 -1.81 -0.67 -22.16
N LEU A 41 -2.13 0.63 -22.23
CA LEU A 41 -2.19 1.51 -21.06
C LEU A 41 -3.30 1.09 -20.10
N ARG A 42 -4.45 0.66 -20.62
CA ARG A 42 -5.53 0.08 -19.83
C ARG A 42 -5.11 -1.26 -19.24
N HIS A 43 -4.33 -2.08 -19.94
CA HIS A 43 -3.77 -3.33 -19.41
C HIS A 43 -2.67 -3.08 -18.37
N ILE A 44 -1.90 -1.99 -18.49
CA ILE A 44 -0.92 -1.55 -17.47
C ILE A 44 -1.63 -0.95 -16.25
N LEU A 45 -2.73 -0.21 -16.45
CA LEU A 45 -3.59 0.32 -15.39
C LEU A 45 -4.46 -0.77 -14.73
N GLU A 46 -4.85 -1.81 -15.49
CA GLU A 46 -5.67 -2.94 -15.04
C GLU A 46 -4.84 -4.06 -14.40
N ARG A 47 -3.54 -4.19 -14.73
CA ARG A 47 -2.72 -5.27 -14.16
C ARG A 47 -2.53 -5.17 -12.65
N GLY A 48 -2.86 -4.04 -12.03
CA GLY A 48 -3.06 -3.91 -10.60
C GLY A 48 -1.93 -4.52 -9.76
N LEU A 49 -2.24 -4.92 -8.54
CA LEU A 49 -1.36 -5.83 -7.79
C LEU A 49 -1.42 -7.23 -8.43
N PRO A 50 -0.31 -8.01 -8.39
CA PRO A 50 -0.32 -9.42 -8.77
C PRO A 50 -1.55 -10.15 -8.20
N ALA A 51 -2.14 -11.07 -8.97
CA ALA A 51 -3.39 -11.73 -8.60
C ALA A 51 -3.29 -12.50 -7.27
N GLU A 52 -2.09 -12.99 -6.97
CA GLU A 52 -1.70 -13.63 -5.71
C GLU A 52 -1.92 -12.68 -4.51
N LEU A 53 -1.74 -11.37 -4.73
CA LEU A 53 -1.88 -10.34 -3.71
C LEU A 53 -3.31 -9.79 -3.57
N ASN A 54 -4.29 -10.33 -4.31
CA ASN A 54 -5.70 -9.92 -4.19
C ASN A 54 -6.26 -10.10 -2.77
N ARG A 55 -5.61 -10.93 -1.95
CA ARG A 55 -6.01 -11.12 -0.54
C ARG A 55 -5.18 -10.34 0.47
N SER A 56 -4.16 -9.60 0.05
CA SER A 56 -3.24 -8.86 0.91
C SER A 56 -3.82 -7.52 1.42
N ARG A 57 -3.20 -6.94 2.47
CA ARG A 57 -3.51 -5.57 2.92
C ARG A 57 -3.21 -4.51 1.84
N LEU A 58 -2.23 -4.77 0.95
CA LEU A 58 -1.95 -3.87 -0.18
C LEU A 58 -3.13 -3.75 -1.14
N ARG A 59 -3.90 -4.84 -1.33
CA ARG A 59 -5.11 -4.78 -2.16
C ARG A 59 -6.13 -3.80 -1.59
N ILE A 60 -6.30 -3.79 -0.27
CA ILE A 60 -7.23 -2.89 0.42
C ILE A 60 -6.81 -1.43 0.22
N LEU A 61 -5.51 -1.15 0.25
CA LEU A 61 -5.00 0.18 -0.08
C LEU A 61 -5.24 0.57 -1.54
N ALA A 62 -5.10 -0.37 -2.47
CA ALA A 62 -5.40 -0.14 -3.88
C ALA A 62 -6.91 0.12 -4.10
N ASP A 63 -7.78 -0.62 -3.41
CA ASP A 63 -9.23 -0.44 -3.48
C ASP A 63 -9.65 0.90 -2.86
N LEU A 64 -9.06 1.30 -1.72
CA LEU A 64 -9.26 2.62 -1.11
C LEU A 64 -8.83 3.76 -2.05
N HIS A 65 -7.71 3.59 -2.75
CA HIS A 65 -7.23 4.58 -3.71
C HIS A 65 -8.15 4.70 -4.94
N THR A 66 -8.54 3.57 -5.53
CA THR A 66 -9.38 3.54 -6.73
C THR A 66 -10.85 3.85 -6.45
N GLY A 67 -11.28 3.80 -5.18
CA GLY A 67 -12.68 3.92 -4.80
C GLY A 67 -13.51 2.72 -5.25
N ARG A 68 -12.87 1.57 -5.51
CA ARG A 68 -13.56 0.35 -5.91
C ARG A 68 -14.11 -0.34 -4.67
N SER A 69 -15.36 -0.05 -4.31
CA SER A 69 -16.12 -0.85 -3.35
C SER A 69 -16.53 -2.16 -4.03
N GLY A 70 -15.61 -3.11 -4.10
CA GLY A 70 -15.85 -4.44 -4.70
C GLY A 70 -16.82 -5.32 -3.92
N VAL A 71 -17.48 -4.79 -2.88
CA VAL A 71 -18.43 -5.49 -2.03
C VAL A 71 -19.74 -4.73 -2.14
N GLU A 72 -20.76 -5.38 -2.72
CA GLU A 72 -22.13 -4.89 -2.67
C GLU A 72 -22.51 -4.67 -1.20
N GLU A 73 -22.89 -3.44 -0.86
CA GLU A 73 -23.21 -2.97 0.50
C GLU A 73 -24.44 -3.64 1.13
N GLU A 74 -24.99 -4.70 0.52
CA GLU A 74 -26.31 -5.23 0.88
C GLU A 74 -26.34 -6.03 2.18
N ASN A 75 -25.20 -6.45 2.72
CA ASN A 75 -25.15 -7.16 4.00
C ASN A 75 -24.24 -6.43 4.98
N GLY A 76 -24.84 -5.70 5.93
CA GLY A 76 -24.13 -5.14 7.07
C GLY A 76 -23.32 -6.19 7.84
N TYR A 77 -22.50 -5.74 8.80
CA TYR A 77 -21.66 -6.64 9.59
C TYR A 77 -22.48 -7.71 10.33
N ASP A 78 -22.14 -8.99 10.12
CA ASP A 78 -22.71 -10.11 10.86
C ASP A 78 -22.17 -10.14 12.30
N CYS A 79 -22.93 -9.52 13.20
CA CYS A 79 -22.59 -9.39 14.61
C CYS A 79 -22.70 -10.72 15.39
N ASP A 80 -23.41 -11.71 14.87
CA ASP A 80 -23.45 -13.03 15.49
C ASP A 80 -22.13 -13.76 15.25
N ARG A 81 -21.55 -13.58 14.06
CA ARG A 81 -20.25 -14.14 13.71
C ARG A 81 -19.07 -13.35 14.26
N LEU A 82 -19.15 -12.02 14.27
CA LEU A 82 -18.06 -11.11 14.69
C LEU A 82 -18.53 -10.11 15.76
N PRO A 83 -18.99 -10.57 16.94
CA PRO A 83 -19.59 -9.70 17.95
C PRO A 83 -18.65 -8.63 18.50
N HIS A 84 -17.33 -8.83 18.42
CA HIS A 84 -16.34 -7.84 18.85
C HIS A 84 -16.22 -6.65 17.87
N MET A 85 -16.59 -6.82 16.60
CA MET A 85 -16.60 -5.74 15.60
C MET A 85 -17.82 -4.82 15.75
N CYS A 86 -18.93 -5.32 16.29
CA CYS A 86 -20.16 -4.53 16.50
C CYS A 86 -20.23 -3.85 17.87
N LYS A 87 -19.18 -3.97 18.68
CA LYS A 87 -19.09 -3.32 19.99
C LYS A 87 -18.13 -2.14 19.94
N ALA A 88 -18.18 -1.29 20.97
CA ALA A 88 -17.19 -0.24 21.14
C ALA A 88 -15.77 -0.83 21.16
N PRO A 89 -14.79 -0.14 20.55
CA PRO A 89 -14.88 1.16 19.87
C PRO A 89 -15.19 1.08 18.36
N PHE A 90 -15.51 -0.10 17.81
CA PHE A 90 -15.62 -0.34 16.37
C PHE A 90 -16.99 0.03 15.78
N HIS A 91 -18.08 -0.44 16.40
CA HIS A 91 -19.46 -0.21 15.93
C HIS A 91 -19.64 -0.41 14.42
N CYS A 92 -19.14 -1.54 13.89
CA CYS A 92 -19.21 -1.83 12.45
C CYS A 92 -20.63 -2.14 11.96
N ASP A 93 -21.55 -2.48 12.87
CA ASP A 93 -22.99 -2.55 12.61
C ASP A 93 -23.60 -1.19 12.20
N GLN A 94 -22.91 -0.11 12.53
CA GLN A 94 -23.31 1.27 12.21
C GLN A 94 -22.45 1.86 11.10
N TRP A 95 -21.67 1.03 10.38
CA TRP A 95 -20.85 1.49 9.27
C TRP A 95 -21.73 1.83 8.06
N THR A 96 -21.51 3.02 7.50
CA THR A 96 -22.28 3.55 6.37
C THR A 96 -21.38 3.81 5.17
N HIS A 97 -21.99 4.02 4.00
CA HIS A 97 -21.28 4.52 2.82
C HIS A 97 -20.54 5.83 3.11
N GLN A 98 -21.14 6.72 3.92
CA GLN A 98 -20.54 7.99 4.29
C GLN A 98 -19.25 7.80 5.11
N ASP A 99 -19.19 6.82 6.02
CA ASP A 99 -17.95 6.53 6.76
C ASP A 99 -16.82 6.12 5.80
N THR A 100 -17.14 5.37 4.74
CA THR A 100 -16.16 4.99 3.69
C THR A 100 -15.67 6.22 2.91
N LEU A 101 -16.59 7.11 2.53
CA LEU A 101 -16.23 8.38 1.88
C LEU A 101 -15.38 9.26 2.78
N ASP A 102 -15.70 9.35 4.07
CA ASP A 102 -14.96 10.15 5.04
C ASP A 102 -13.53 9.63 5.20
N LEU A 103 -13.33 8.31 5.29
CA LEU A 103 -11.99 7.73 5.31
C LEU A 103 -11.20 8.02 4.03
N ARG A 104 -11.87 7.98 2.87
CA ARG A 104 -11.25 8.29 1.58
C ARG A 104 -10.86 9.77 1.46
N MET A 105 -11.63 10.67 2.04
CA MET A 105 -11.39 12.12 1.94
C MET A 105 -10.43 12.63 3.02
N HIS A 106 -10.56 12.11 4.24
CA HIS A 106 -9.87 12.64 5.42
C HIS A 106 -8.74 11.73 5.92
N GLY A 107 -8.70 10.48 5.47
CA GLY A 107 -7.70 9.48 5.87
C GLY A 107 -8.17 8.56 6.99
N LEU A 108 -7.25 7.71 7.45
CA LEU A 108 -7.57 6.63 8.37
C LEU A 108 -7.48 7.00 9.85
N ALA A 109 -6.96 8.17 10.21
CA ALA A 109 -6.92 8.62 11.60
C ALA A 109 -8.16 9.46 11.90
N THR A 110 -8.53 9.58 13.17
CA THR A 110 -9.58 10.51 13.59
C THR A 110 -9.11 11.95 13.43
N THR A 111 -10.05 12.88 13.29
CA THR A 111 -9.76 14.31 13.03
C THR A 111 -9.08 15.03 14.20
N ASP A 112 -9.26 14.53 15.43
CA ASP A 112 -8.56 14.96 16.64
C ASP A 112 -7.15 14.36 16.78
N GLY A 113 -6.74 13.51 15.84
CA GLY A 113 -5.39 12.98 15.78
C GLY A 113 -5.19 11.74 16.64
N HIS A 114 -6.14 10.81 16.64
CA HIS A 114 -6.01 9.50 17.27
C HIS A 114 -6.18 8.38 16.22
N PRO A 115 -5.84 7.13 16.58
CA PRO A 115 -6.17 6.00 15.74
C PRO A 115 -7.68 5.85 15.58
N ASN A 116 -8.16 5.66 14.35
CA ASN A 116 -9.56 5.36 14.09
C ASN A 116 -9.75 3.84 14.06
N LEU A 117 -10.12 3.25 15.20
CA LEU A 117 -10.41 1.83 15.27
C LEU A 117 -11.61 1.43 14.40
N ARG A 118 -12.57 2.33 14.15
CA ARG A 118 -13.69 2.08 13.21
C ARG A 118 -13.22 1.88 11.77
N SER A 119 -12.00 2.29 11.42
CA SER A 119 -11.46 2.03 10.07
C SER A 119 -11.27 0.53 9.77
N TRP A 120 -11.32 -0.35 10.78
CA TRP A 120 -11.37 -1.80 10.58
C TRP A 120 -12.72 -2.31 10.06
N CYS A 121 -13.74 -1.45 10.03
CA CYS A 121 -15.04 -1.74 9.44
C CYS A 121 -15.06 -1.53 7.91
N MET A 122 -13.94 -1.13 7.29
CA MET A 122 -13.88 -1.05 5.83
C MET A 122 -14.06 -2.44 5.19
N PRO A 123 -14.83 -2.53 4.08
CA PRO A 123 -15.00 -3.79 3.36
C PRO A 123 -13.67 -4.45 3.00
N GLY A 124 -13.58 -5.75 3.25
CA GLY A 124 -12.39 -6.57 3.05
C GLY A 124 -11.51 -6.69 4.29
N LEU A 125 -11.60 -5.80 5.29
CA LEU A 125 -10.80 -5.90 6.52
C LEU A 125 -11.38 -6.88 7.55
N GLU A 126 -12.63 -7.31 7.40
CA GLU A 126 -13.27 -8.31 8.26
C GLU A 126 -12.48 -9.63 8.32
N ARG A 127 -11.70 -9.94 7.28
CA ARG A 127 -10.82 -11.12 7.25
C ARG A 127 -9.72 -11.10 8.33
N TYR A 128 -9.36 -9.93 8.84
CA TYR A 128 -8.39 -9.74 9.93
C TYR A 128 -9.07 -9.55 11.29
N ALA A 129 -10.41 -9.54 11.34
CA ALA A 129 -11.16 -9.31 12.56
C ALA A 129 -10.82 -10.34 13.64
N ALA A 130 -10.59 -11.61 13.27
CA ALA A 130 -10.27 -12.67 14.21
C ALA A 130 -8.80 -12.70 14.64
N SER A 131 -7.85 -12.21 13.82
CA SER A 131 -6.41 -12.26 14.13
C SER A 131 -5.91 -10.97 14.76
N VAL A 132 -6.11 -9.83 14.10
CA VAL A 132 -5.58 -8.55 14.54
C VAL A 132 -6.55 -7.88 15.50
N VAL A 133 -7.81 -7.70 15.08
CA VAL A 133 -8.75 -6.90 15.88
C VAL A 133 -9.10 -7.59 17.19
N LYS A 134 -9.56 -8.85 17.13
CA LYS A 134 -9.95 -9.60 18.32
C LYS A 134 -8.77 -9.83 19.25
N GLU A 135 -7.69 -10.46 18.75
CA GLU A 135 -6.63 -10.90 19.65
C GLU A 135 -5.71 -9.74 20.05
N CYS A 136 -5.24 -8.91 19.12
CA CYS A 136 -4.34 -7.82 19.48
C CYS A 136 -5.08 -6.64 20.13
N VAL A 137 -6.16 -6.14 19.52
CA VAL A 137 -6.76 -4.88 19.97
C VAL A 137 -7.72 -5.10 21.14
N VAL A 138 -8.60 -6.10 21.05
CA VAL A 138 -9.64 -6.35 22.07
C VAL A 138 -9.08 -7.15 23.25
N ASN A 139 -8.50 -8.32 22.99
CA ASN A 139 -8.01 -9.23 24.02
C ASN A 139 -6.62 -8.82 24.55
N LYS A 140 -5.88 -8.00 23.81
CA LYS A 140 -4.49 -7.60 24.12
C LYS A 140 -3.53 -8.80 24.19
N ASP A 141 -3.84 -9.87 23.47
CA ASP A 141 -2.98 -11.04 23.29
C ASP A 141 -2.19 -10.90 21.97
N LEU A 142 -1.08 -10.18 22.06
CA LEU A 142 -0.19 -9.93 20.93
C LEU A 142 0.43 -11.22 20.39
N ARG A 143 0.66 -12.24 21.23
CA ARG A 143 1.25 -13.51 20.80
C ARG A 143 0.25 -14.35 20.01
N GLN A 144 -0.97 -14.49 20.52
CA GLN A 144 -2.01 -15.22 19.81
C GLN A 144 -2.38 -14.51 18.50
N SER A 145 -2.44 -13.17 18.50
CA SER A 145 -2.61 -12.39 17.28
C SER A 145 -1.50 -12.70 16.27
N SER A 146 -0.24 -12.71 16.70
CA SER A 146 0.92 -13.00 15.85
C SER A 146 0.82 -14.37 15.17
N LYS A 147 0.42 -15.40 15.92
CA LYS A 147 0.26 -16.76 15.41
C LYS A 147 -0.85 -16.86 14.38
N LEU A 148 -2.03 -16.30 14.67
CA LEU A 148 -3.16 -16.32 13.76
C LEU A 148 -2.89 -15.51 12.49
N GLN A 149 -2.20 -14.37 12.65
CA GLN A 149 -1.82 -13.53 11.53
C GLN A 149 -0.83 -14.24 10.61
N LEU A 150 0.18 -14.94 11.17
CA LEU A 150 1.12 -15.74 10.36
C LEU A 150 0.40 -16.82 9.55
N THR A 151 -0.51 -17.55 10.18
CA THR A 151 -1.28 -18.61 9.49
C THR A 151 -2.11 -18.02 8.35
N ARG A 152 -2.73 -16.85 8.58
CA ARG A 152 -3.50 -16.13 7.56
C ARG A 152 -2.61 -15.71 6.40
N THR A 153 -1.45 -15.13 6.67
CA THR A 153 -0.59 -14.55 5.62
C THR A 153 0.03 -15.61 4.74
N PHE A 154 0.38 -16.78 5.28
CA PHE A 154 0.74 -17.94 4.47
C PHE A 154 -0.41 -18.43 3.58
N ASN A 155 -1.63 -18.51 4.12
CA ASN A 155 -2.81 -18.92 3.33
C ASN A 155 -3.15 -17.93 2.21
N ASP A 156 -2.82 -16.66 2.42
CA ASP A 156 -3.03 -15.56 1.47
C ASP A 156 -1.79 -15.29 0.59
N TRP A 157 -0.74 -16.11 0.67
CA TRP A 157 0.52 -15.98 -0.09
C TRP A 157 1.16 -14.58 0.04
N ALA A 158 1.02 -13.99 1.23
CA ALA A 158 1.46 -12.65 1.57
C ALA A 158 2.62 -12.66 2.58
N ASP A 159 3.17 -13.83 2.89
CA ASP A 159 4.24 -14.00 3.87
C ASP A 159 5.53 -13.27 3.47
N GLU A 160 5.88 -13.26 2.18
CA GLU A 160 7.05 -12.53 1.67
C GLU A 160 6.87 -11.00 1.81
N LEU A 161 5.64 -10.50 1.65
CA LEU A 161 5.32 -9.08 1.85
C LEU A 161 5.44 -8.68 3.32
N ASP A 162 4.86 -9.48 4.21
CA ASP A 162 4.88 -9.22 5.63
C ASP A 162 6.31 -9.33 6.19
N ALA A 163 7.07 -10.35 5.78
CA ALA A 163 8.46 -10.52 6.19
C ALA A 163 9.30 -9.31 5.77
N SER A 164 9.32 -8.97 4.48
CA SER A 164 10.07 -7.79 4.01
C SER A 164 9.65 -6.49 4.72
N TYR A 165 8.35 -6.28 4.97
CA TYR A 165 7.84 -5.18 5.79
C TYR A 165 8.42 -5.19 7.21
N CYS A 166 8.45 -6.35 7.88
CA CYS A 166 9.02 -6.49 9.22
C CYS A 166 10.48 -6.05 9.31
N PHE A 167 11.31 -6.42 8.33
CA PHE A 167 12.72 -6.05 8.32
C PHE A 167 12.92 -4.59 7.89
N ALA A 168 12.27 -4.14 6.81
CA ALA A 168 12.41 -2.78 6.28
C ALA A 168 11.98 -1.68 7.26
N GLU A 169 11.04 -1.98 8.15
CA GLU A 169 10.51 -1.03 9.14
C GLU A 169 11.20 -1.14 10.50
N GLY A 170 12.23 -1.97 10.63
CA GLY A 170 12.99 -2.13 11.87
C GLY A 170 12.20 -2.80 13.00
N HIS A 171 11.11 -3.50 12.70
CA HIS A 171 10.27 -4.15 13.73
C HIS A 171 11.05 -5.18 14.53
N CYS A 172 11.99 -5.89 13.89
CA CYS A 172 12.86 -6.88 14.56
C CYS A 172 13.81 -6.27 15.60
N THR A 173 14.19 -5.00 15.46
CA THR A 173 15.12 -4.30 16.36
C THR A 173 14.41 -3.25 17.23
N ASN A 174 13.08 -3.27 17.26
CA ASN A 174 12.29 -2.42 18.15
C ASN A 174 12.29 -3.01 19.58
N ALA A 175 13.05 -2.38 20.47
CA ALA A 175 13.20 -2.81 21.86
C ALA A 175 12.13 -2.22 22.80
N VAL A 176 11.45 -1.14 22.38
CA VAL A 176 10.43 -0.46 23.19
C VAL A 176 9.13 -1.25 23.22
N ALA A 177 8.77 -1.88 22.10
CA ALA A 177 7.58 -2.72 22.05
C ALA A 177 7.79 -4.06 22.78
N SER A 178 6.83 -4.41 23.64
CA SER A 178 6.73 -5.67 24.38
C SER A 178 5.35 -6.31 24.19
N ASP A 179 5.13 -7.48 24.79
CA ASP A 179 3.83 -8.17 24.84
C ASP A 179 2.76 -7.43 25.65
N PHE A 180 3.14 -6.34 26.32
CA PHE A 180 2.23 -5.53 27.15
C PHE A 180 2.00 -4.13 26.56
N THR A 181 2.60 -3.84 25.41
CA THR A 181 2.46 -2.55 24.74
C THR A 181 1.00 -2.30 24.37
N THR A 182 0.52 -1.12 24.74
CA THR A 182 -0.85 -0.67 24.52
C THR A 182 -0.99 0.19 23.27
N VAL A 183 -2.23 0.54 22.90
CA VAL A 183 -2.50 1.54 21.85
C VAL A 183 -1.90 2.92 22.23
N THR A 184 -1.91 3.30 23.50
CA THR A 184 -1.29 4.57 23.94
C THR A 184 0.23 4.55 23.74
N ASP A 185 0.90 3.44 24.10
CA ASP A 185 2.33 3.29 23.85
C ASP A 185 2.64 3.32 22.35
N MET A 186 1.76 2.72 21.55
CA MET A 186 1.85 2.75 20.10
C MET A 186 1.78 4.17 19.55
N GLU A 187 0.85 5.00 20.03
CA GLU A 187 0.76 6.40 19.60
C GLU A 187 2.08 7.14 19.86
N ASN A 188 2.69 6.93 21.03
CA ASN A 188 3.99 7.54 21.36
C ASN A 188 5.10 7.07 20.41
N MET A 189 5.11 5.78 20.05
CA MET A 189 6.05 5.25 19.04
C MET A 189 5.81 5.89 17.67
N CYS A 190 4.56 6.04 17.25
CA CYS A 190 4.18 6.68 15.99
C CYS A 190 4.54 8.18 15.98
N ASP A 191 4.32 8.88 17.09
CA ASP A 191 4.67 10.29 17.26
C ASP A 191 6.18 10.48 17.19
N TYR A 192 6.95 9.68 17.92
CA TYR A 192 8.41 9.73 17.84
C TYR A 192 8.90 9.46 16.41
N ARG A 193 8.41 8.37 15.82
CA ARG A 193 8.85 7.93 14.49
C ARG A 193 8.50 8.94 13.41
N PHE A 194 7.30 9.50 13.39
CA PHE A 194 6.84 10.34 12.27
C PHE A 194 6.92 11.84 12.54
N GLY A 195 7.73 12.28 13.50
CA GLY A 195 7.94 13.71 13.75
C GLY A 195 6.72 14.40 14.38
N GLY A 196 6.02 13.69 15.26
CA GLY A 196 4.86 14.14 16.01
C GLY A 196 3.52 13.70 15.39
N ARG A 197 2.44 14.08 16.08
CA ARG A 197 1.10 13.55 15.80
C ARG A 197 0.63 13.72 14.37
N ARG A 198 0.94 14.86 13.76
CA ARG A 198 0.52 15.19 12.39
C ARG A 198 1.21 14.33 11.34
N GLY A 199 2.37 13.74 11.64
CA GLY A 199 3.17 12.98 10.67
C GLY A 199 2.52 11.69 10.18
N TRP A 200 1.69 11.05 11.01
CA TRP A 200 0.97 9.83 10.68
C TRP A 200 -0.55 9.99 10.60
N THR A 201 -1.11 11.05 11.20
CA THR A 201 -2.58 11.31 11.16
C THR A 201 -3.03 12.10 9.94
N ARG A 202 -2.14 12.87 9.29
CA ARG A 202 -2.50 13.75 8.16
C ARG A 202 -1.86 13.30 6.86
N ASN A 203 -2.44 13.78 5.75
CA ASN A 203 -1.96 13.56 4.38
C ASN A 203 -1.85 12.08 3.98
N PHE A 204 -2.47 11.15 4.70
CA PHE A 204 -2.42 9.72 4.39
C PHE A 204 -2.91 9.45 2.96
N VAL A 205 -4.09 9.97 2.61
CA VAL A 205 -4.69 9.82 1.28
C VAL A 205 -3.81 10.40 0.19
N ASN A 206 -3.23 11.58 0.42
CA ASN A 206 -2.32 12.21 -0.55
C ASN A 206 -1.05 11.38 -0.76
N ASN A 207 -0.48 10.84 0.32
CA ASN A 207 0.68 9.96 0.26
C ASN A 207 0.37 8.63 -0.44
N LEU A 208 -0.78 8.04 -0.14
CA LEU A 208 -1.27 6.83 -0.78
C LEU A 208 -1.51 7.08 -2.27
N LYS A 209 -2.18 8.17 -2.62
CA LYS A 209 -2.41 8.58 -4.02
C LYS A 209 -1.10 8.73 -4.78
N ARG A 210 -0.14 9.49 -4.24
CA ARG A 210 1.19 9.62 -4.85
C ARG A 210 1.88 8.29 -5.07
N LEU A 211 1.75 7.36 -4.13
CA LEU A 211 2.32 6.01 -4.28
C LEU A 211 1.63 5.23 -5.40
N MET A 212 0.30 5.21 -5.39
CA MET A 212 -0.52 4.40 -6.30
C MET A 212 -0.55 4.95 -7.73
N ASP A 213 -0.37 6.26 -7.90
CA ASP A 213 -0.24 6.91 -9.21
C ASP A 213 1.11 6.61 -9.92
N MET A 214 2.01 5.82 -9.31
CA MET A 214 3.28 5.37 -9.91
C MET A 214 3.24 3.87 -10.31
N PRO A 215 2.41 3.45 -11.28
CA PRO A 215 2.16 2.04 -11.57
C PRO A 215 3.40 1.28 -12.07
N ARG A 216 4.29 1.93 -12.82
CA ARG A 216 5.55 1.31 -13.26
C ARG A 216 6.42 0.92 -12.07
N SER A 217 6.44 1.75 -11.04
CA SER A 217 7.31 1.55 -9.89
C SER A 217 6.75 0.50 -8.91
N LEU A 218 5.43 0.42 -8.74
CA LEU A 218 4.81 -0.58 -7.85
C LEU A 218 5.18 -2.03 -8.22
N ASN A 219 5.20 -2.37 -9.52
CA ASN A 219 5.59 -3.71 -9.97
C ASN A 219 7.08 -4.02 -9.75
N THR A 220 7.92 -2.99 -9.64
CA THR A 220 9.35 -3.15 -9.30
C THR A 220 9.59 -3.20 -7.79
N TRP A 221 8.68 -2.61 -7.02
CA TRP A 221 8.81 -2.45 -5.58
C TRP A 221 8.13 -3.56 -4.78
N VAL A 222 7.11 -4.20 -5.35
CA VAL A 222 6.30 -5.23 -4.70
C VAL A 222 6.28 -6.49 -5.55
N SER A 223 6.60 -7.61 -4.93
CA SER A 223 6.62 -8.93 -5.55
C SER A 223 6.14 -9.98 -4.57
N ALA A 224 5.31 -10.91 -5.04
CA ALA A 224 4.89 -12.05 -4.22
C ALA A 224 6.07 -12.96 -3.83
N LYS A 225 7.20 -12.92 -4.56
CA LYS A 225 8.37 -13.78 -4.31
C LYS A 225 9.47 -13.12 -3.51
N SER A 226 9.61 -11.80 -3.64
CA SER A 226 10.71 -11.04 -3.02
C SER A 226 10.22 -9.95 -2.06
N GLY A 227 8.93 -9.93 -1.76
CA GLY A 227 8.35 -8.97 -0.84
C GLY A 227 8.38 -7.54 -1.37
N ILE A 228 8.59 -6.60 -0.45
CA ILE A 228 8.70 -5.17 -0.69
C ILE A 228 10.18 -4.77 -0.65
N SER A 229 10.67 -4.19 -1.74
CA SER A 229 12.10 -3.85 -1.91
C SER A 229 12.44 -2.41 -1.51
N THR A 230 11.46 -1.60 -1.11
CA THR A 230 11.66 -0.18 -0.77
C THR A 230 10.95 0.21 0.51
N GLN A 231 11.65 1.00 1.34
CA GLN A 231 11.08 1.55 2.56
C GLN A 231 9.91 2.52 2.30
N ARG A 232 9.79 3.05 1.07
CA ARG A 232 8.73 4.02 0.73
C ARG A 232 7.32 3.44 0.88
N ILE A 233 7.13 2.19 0.46
CA ILE A 233 5.84 1.50 0.59
C ILE A 233 5.60 1.10 2.04
N THR A 234 6.61 0.48 2.65
CA THR A 234 6.50 -0.01 4.03
C THR A 234 6.27 1.13 5.02
N ARG A 235 6.81 2.32 4.77
CA ARG A 235 6.52 3.53 5.56
C ARG A 235 5.05 3.94 5.48
N ILE A 236 4.41 3.83 4.31
CA ILE A 236 2.97 4.10 4.15
C ILE A 236 2.16 3.04 4.91
N LEU A 237 2.57 1.76 4.85
CA LEU A 237 1.97 0.69 5.65
C LEU A 237 2.09 0.95 7.15
N SER A 238 3.26 1.40 7.63
CA SER A 238 3.44 1.76 9.04
C SER A 238 2.56 2.93 9.48
N LYS A 239 2.43 3.97 8.64
CA LYS A 239 1.49 5.08 8.92
C LYS A 239 0.03 4.62 8.92
N MET A 240 -0.33 3.72 7.99
CA MET A 240 -1.65 3.06 8.00
C MET A 240 -1.85 2.34 9.33
N SER A 241 -0.92 1.51 9.76
CA SER A 241 -1.01 0.78 11.03
C SER A 241 -1.07 1.71 12.25
N CYS A 242 -0.38 2.85 12.25
CA CYS A 242 -0.55 3.88 13.28
C CYS A 242 -1.99 4.44 13.28
N ALA A 243 -2.49 4.85 12.12
CA ALA A 243 -3.83 5.38 11.95
C ALA A 243 -4.93 4.37 12.30
N GLN A 244 -4.70 3.08 12.06
CA GLN A 244 -5.61 1.99 12.41
C GLN A 244 -5.42 1.46 13.84
N GLY A 245 -4.42 1.94 14.60
CA GLY A 245 -4.20 1.56 15.99
C GLY A 245 -3.51 0.20 16.18
N THR A 246 -2.80 -0.31 15.17
CA THR A 246 -2.22 -1.66 15.18
C THR A 246 -0.72 -1.71 14.96
N PHE A 247 -0.01 -0.58 14.97
CA PHE A 247 1.44 -0.57 14.76
C PHE A 247 2.22 -1.41 15.79
N HIS A 248 1.75 -1.45 17.04
CA HIS A 248 2.32 -2.33 18.08
C HIS A 248 2.02 -3.82 17.83
N CYS A 249 0.86 -4.14 17.24
CA CYS A 249 0.52 -5.48 16.78
C CYS A 249 1.50 -5.94 15.71
N ASP A 250 1.78 -5.09 14.72
CA ASP A 250 2.73 -5.39 13.64
C ASP A 250 4.13 -5.67 14.21
N ILE A 251 4.61 -4.85 15.16
CA ILE A 251 5.93 -5.06 15.76
C ILE A 251 6.01 -6.41 16.48
N GLN A 252 5.03 -6.75 17.33
CA GLN A 252 5.06 -8.03 18.03
C GLN A 252 4.84 -9.21 17.10
N TYR A 253 3.97 -9.06 16.10
CA TYR A 253 3.81 -10.04 15.03
C TYR A 253 5.16 -10.39 14.42
N CYS A 254 5.90 -9.39 13.94
CA CYS A 254 7.23 -9.59 13.38
C CYS A 254 8.18 -10.27 14.38
N LYS A 255 8.25 -9.78 15.63
CA LYS A 255 9.17 -10.28 16.67
C LYS A 255 8.89 -11.72 17.08
N HIS A 256 7.64 -12.17 17.03
CA HIS A 256 7.25 -13.54 17.37
C HIS A 256 7.30 -14.49 16.18
N THR A 257 7.41 -13.98 14.95
CA THR A 257 7.38 -14.78 13.71
C THR A 257 8.67 -14.58 12.91
N TYR A 258 8.66 -13.74 11.88
CA TYR A 258 9.69 -13.62 10.85
C TYR A 258 11.08 -13.26 11.41
N CYS A 259 11.16 -12.48 12.49
CA CYS A 259 12.45 -12.08 13.07
C CYS A 259 13.21 -13.25 13.73
N ARG A 260 12.56 -14.41 13.91
CA ARG A 260 13.15 -15.63 14.50
C ARG A 260 13.28 -16.77 13.51
N ASP A 261 12.71 -16.61 12.32
CA ASP A 261 12.72 -17.63 11.29
C ASP A 261 13.99 -17.48 10.44
N GLU A 262 14.85 -18.50 10.44
CA GLU A 262 16.16 -18.46 9.78
C GLU A 262 16.07 -18.16 8.29
N TYR A 263 15.03 -18.64 7.60
CA TYR A 263 14.83 -18.38 6.18
C TYR A 263 14.60 -16.88 5.94
N TYR A 264 13.67 -16.27 6.67
CA TYR A 264 13.37 -14.84 6.49
C TYR A 264 14.47 -13.92 7.02
N VAL A 265 15.15 -14.29 8.11
CA VAL A 265 16.33 -13.56 8.61
C VAL A 265 17.44 -13.58 7.56
N SER A 266 17.78 -14.75 7.00
CA SER A 266 18.79 -14.85 5.95
C SER A 266 18.39 -14.04 4.71
N LYS A 267 17.11 -14.06 4.34
CA LYS A 267 16.62 -13.40 3.13
C LYS A 267 16.52 -11.88 3.28
N TYR A 268 16.01 -11.37 4.40
CA TYR A 268 15.61 -9.96 4.53
C TYR A 268 16.38 -9.14 5.55
N SER A 269 17.34 -9.70 6.29
CA SER A 269 18.18 -8.93 7.24
C SER A 269 18.89 -7.75 6.58
N HIS A 270 19.22 -7.83 5.30
CA HIS A 270 19.82 -6.72 4.54
C HIS A 270 18.89 -5.50 4.37
N LEU A 271 17.58 -5.65 4.62
CA LEU A 271 16.61 -4.55 4.64
C LEU A 271 16.56 -3.82 5.99
N LEU A 272 17.21 -4.35 7.04
CA LEU A 272 17.20 -3.70 8.34
C LEU A 272 17.79 -2.29 8.25
N PRO A 273 17.11 -1.29 8.82
CA PRO A 273 17.66 0.05 8.94
C PRO A 273 18.97 0.05 9.75
N PRO A 274 19.89 0.99 9.47
CA PRO A 274 21.17 1.08 10.19
C PRO A 274 21.00 1.47 11.67
N VAL A 275 19.83 1.96 12.05
CA VAL A 275 19.46 2.29 13.43
C VAL A 275 18.35 1.35 13.91
N PRO A 276 18.31 1.00 15.21
CA PRO A 276 17.23 0.21 15.78
C PRO A 276 15.85 0.81 15.48
N GLY A 277 14.84 -0.04 15.26
CA GLY A 277 13.50 0.41 14.83
C GLY A 277 12.84 1.44 15.73
N HIS A 278 13.08 1.36 17.05
CA HIS A 278 12.56 2.31 18.03
C HIS A 278 13.29 3.67 18.05
N LEU A 279 14.42 3.79 17.35
CA LEU A 279 15.20 5.02 17.17
C LEU A 279 15.03 5.62 15.78
N MET A 280 14.33 4.93 14.87
CA MET A 280 14.04 5.44 13.53
C MET A 280 13.17 6.70 13.61
N GLN A 281 13.51 7.69 12.78
CA GLN A 281 12.73 8.89 12.58
C GLN A 281 12.53 9.11 11.08
N ASP A 282 11.28 9.29 10.69
CA ASP A 282 10.76 9.49 9.34
C ASP A 282 9.85 10.74 9.32
N PRO A 283 10.35 11.93 9.71
CA PRO A 283 9.49 13.09 9.96
C PRO A 283 8.84 13.64 8.69
N ASP A 284 9.38 13.35 7.50
CA ASP A 284 8.95 14.05 6.29
C ASP A 284 9.17 13.27 4.99
N MET A 285 8.08 12.73 4.40
CA MET A 285 8.14 12.20 3.03
C MET A 285 8.07 13.32 1.98
N SER A 286 7.64 14.53 2.32
CA SER A 286 7.42 15.60 1.34
C SER A 286 8.74 16.12 0.76
N LYS A 287 9.80 16.20 1.59
CA LYS A 287 11.16 16.54 1.13
C LYS A 287 11.76 15.48 0.20
N GLU A 288 11.49 14.21 0.49
CA GLU A 288 12.02 13.08 -0.29
C GLU A 288 11.32 12.98 -1.66
N VAL A 289 10.02 13.26 -1.73
CA VAL A 289 9.27 13.32 -2.99
C VAL A 289 9.69 14.54 -3.82
N ALA A 290 9.86 15.71 -3.20
CA ALA A 290 10.32 16.91 -3.89
C ALA A 290 11.72 16.74 -4.52
N ALA A 291 12.61 15.97 -3.88
CA ALA A 291 13.95 15.69 -4.41
C ALA A 291 13.93 14.77 -5.66
N LEU A 292 12.93 13.90 -5.80
CA LEU A 292 12.78 13.00 -6.96
C LEU A 292 12.18 13.72 -8.17
N GLU A 293 11.22 14.62 -7.96
CA GLU A 293 10.68 15.46 -9.04
C GLU A 293 11.77 16.33 -9.70
N THR A 294 12.85 16.65 -8.97
CA THR A 294 14.01 17.37 -9.51
C THR A 294 15.08 16.49 -10.15
N ALA A 295 15.05 15.17 -9.94
CA ALA A 295 16.07 14.25 -10.44
C ALA A 295 15.75 13.66 -11.83
N ASP A 296 14.50 13.78 -12.29
CA ASP A 296 14.03 13.35 -13.61
C ASP A 296 13.98 14.51 -14.65
N VAL A 297 14.64 15.64 -14.36
CA VAL A 297 14.86 16.78 -15.28
C VAL A 297 16.33 16.87 -15.65
#